data_AF-A0A7K4CX69-F1
#
_entry.id   AF-A0A7K4CX69-F1
#
_cell.length_a   1.000
_cell.length_b   1.000
_cell.length_c   1.000
_cell.angle_alpha   90.00
_cell.angle_beta   90.00
_cell.angle_gamma   90.00
#
_symmetry.space_group_name_H-M   'P 1'
#
loop_
_entity.id
_entity.type
_entity.pdbx_description
1 polymer ?
#
loop_
_entity_poly.entity_id
_entity_poly.type
_entity_poly.pdbx_seq_one_letter_code
_entity_poly.pdbx_strand_id
1 'polypeptide(L)'
;MEYPHLNDKTREIMALDKDAKLKWIREDHYVFHAKVVKTLQQLEWIYNQRDVKGFLNFPSDLEGITIIGDSGTGKTTIIQIFIKKHPGQHLPDHERVI
;
A
#
# COMPACT_ATOMS: atom_id res chain seq x y z
N MET A 1 1.00 4.82 33.26
CA MET A 1 2.10 3.84 33.22
C MET A 1 3.04 4.30 32.12
N GLU A 2 4.24 4.78 32.47
CA GLU A 2 5.25 5.12 31.47
C GLU A 2 6.16 3.90 31.26
N TYR A 3 6.32 3.49 29.99
CA TYR A 3 7.17 2.39 29.60
C TYR A 3 8.40 2.94 28.86
N PRO A 4 9.51 3.23 29.56
CA PRO A 4 10.66 3.93 28.98
C PRO A 4 11.39 3.12 27.90
N HIS A 5 11.26 1.78 27.92
CA HIS A 5 11.85 0.87 26.95
C HIS A 5 11.09 0.78 25.63
N LEU A 6 9.88 1.35 25.54
CA LEU A 6 9.13 1.37 24.30
C LEU A 6 9.68 2.42 23.35
N ASN A 7 9.77 2.07 22.07
CA ASN A 7 9.96 3.05 21.02
C ASN A 7 8.71 3.95 20.90
N ASP A 8 8.88 5.11 20.25
CA ASP A 8 7.83 6.14 20.17
C ASP A 8 6.54 5.60 19.55
N LYS A 9 6.63 4.80 18.49
CA LYS A 9 5.48 4.19 17.83
C LYS A 9 4.72 3.24 18.75
N THR A 10 5.42 2.43 19.55
CA THR A 10 4.76 1.54 20.51
C THR A 10 4.14 2.33 21.66
N ARG A 11 4.73 3.45 22.08
CA ARG A 11 4.09 4.35 23.06
C ARG A 11 2.80 4.97 22.53
N GLU A 12 2.78 5.43 21.29
CA GLU A 12 1.58 5.94 20.63
C GLU A 12 0.46 4.91 20.65
N ILE A 13 0.75 3.65 20.30
CA ILE A 13 -0.23 2.55 20.32
C ILE A 13 -0.69 2.26 21.76
N MET A 14 0.21 2.29 22.75
CA MET A 14 -0.14 2.07 24.15
C MET A 14 -1.02 3.19 24.74
N ALA A 15 -0.99 4.39 24.16
CA ALA A 15 -1.85 5.51 24.55
C ALA A 15 -3.29 5.40 24.00
N LEU A 16 -3.53 4.55 23.00
CA LEU A 16 -4.86 4.34 22.43
C LEU A 16 -5.82 3.64 23.41
N ASP A 17 -7.12 3.84 23.22
CA ASP A 17 -8.15 3.07 23.93
C ASP A 17 -8.16 1.59 23.48
N LYS A 18 -8.91 0.75 24.22
CA LYS A 18 -8.93 -0.70 24.00
C LYS A 18 -9.42 -1.08 22.60
N ASP A 19 -10.44 -0.40 22.07
CA ASP A 19 -11.03 -0.74 20.78
C ASP A 19 -10.11 -0.30 19.63
N ALA A 20 -9.50 0.88 19.75
CA ALA A 20 -8.49 1.37 18.83
C ALA A 20 -7.24 0.45 18.80
N LYS A 21 -6.78 -0.05 19.96
CA LYS A 21 -5.71 -1.05 20.02
C LYS A 21 -6.08 -2.35 19.33
N LEU A 22 -7.28 -2.87 19.59
CA LEU A 22 -7.78 -4.09 18.96
C LEU A 22 -7.89 -3.94 17.44
N LYS A 23 -8.32 -2.76 16.97
CA LYS A 23 -8.34 -2.44 15.56
C LYS A 23 -6.92 -2.44 14.98
N TRP A 24 -5.98 -1.76 15.63
CA TRP A 24 -4.58 -1.71 15.20
C TRP A 24 -3.95 -3.11 15.08
N ILE A 25 -4.11 -3.96 16.09
CA ILE A 25 -3.57 -5.34 16.10
C ILE A 25 -4.12 -6.19 14.94
N ARG A 26 -5.34 -5.90 14.49
CA ARG A 26 -5.99 -6.59 13.37
C ARG A 26 -5.58 -6.04 12.01
N GLU A 27 -4.86 -4.94 11.95
CA GLU A 27 -4.32 -4.41 10.70
C GLU A 27 -3.12 -5.24 10.26
N ASP A 28 -2.97 -5.42 8.95
CA ASP A 28 -1.77 -6.05 8.40
C ASP A 28 -0.55 -5.18 8.70
N HIS A 29 0.43 -5.76 9.38
CA HIS A 29 1.70 -5.12 9.68
C HIS A 29 2.78 -5.67 8.77
N TYR A 30 3.36 -4.79 7.95
CA TYR A 30 4.39 -5.15 6.99
C TYR A 30 5.74 -4.58 7.42
N VAL A 31 6.76 -5.44 7.39
CA VAL A 31 8.15 -5.00 7.53
C VAL A 31 8.70 -4.77 6.13
N PHE A 32 9.00 -3.51 5.82
CA PHE A 32 9.46 -3.13 4.49
C PHE A 32 10.98 -3.05 4.41
N HIS A 33 11.53 -3.73 3.42
CA HIS A 33 12.89 -3.45 2.95
C HIS A 33 12.89 -2.24 2.01
N ALA A 34 14.03 -1.56 1.88
CA ALA A 34 14.16 -0.36 1.05
C ALA A 34 13.68 -0.54 -0.40
N LYS A 35 13.88 -1.73 -0.99
CA LYS A 35 13.38 -2.05 -2.34
C LYS A 35 11.85 -2.01 -2.42
N VAL A 36 11.16 -2.54 -1.41
CA VAL A 36 9.69 -2.54 -1.37
C VAL A 36 9.15 -1.11 -1.27
N VAL A 37 9.75 -0.28 -0.42
CA VAL A 37 9.37 1.13 -0.28
C VAL A 37 9.51 1.86 -1.61
N LYS A 38 10.62 1.67 -2.32
CA LYS A 38 10.84 2.27 -3.65
C LYS A 38 9.79 1.81 -4.66
N THR A 39 9.46 0.52 -4.70
CA THR A 39 8.44 0.00 -5.61
C THR A 39 7.06 0.58 -5.31
N LEU A 40 6.67 0.66 -4.03
CA LEU A 40 5.42 1.33 -3.64
C LEU A 40 5.41 2.80 -4.06
N GLN A 41 6.49 3.54 -3.84
CA GLN A 41 6.60 4.94 -4.28
C GLN A 41 6.47 5.11 -5.80
N GLN A 42 7.02 4.19 -6.59
CA GLN A 42 6.86 4.19 -8.04
C GLN A 42 5.41 3.92 -8.46
N LEU A 43 4.75 2.96 -7.82
CA LEU A 43 3.33 2.68 -8.06
C LEU A 43 2.45 3.89 -7.73
N GLU A 44 2.69 4.54 -6.59
CA GLU A 44 2.02 5.79 -6.21
C GLU A 44 2.25 6.89 -7.24
N TRP A 45 3.49 7.06 -7.71
CA TRP A 45 3.80 8.07 -8.73
C TRP A 45 3.03 7.82 -10.02
N ILE A 46 3.00 6.57 -10.53
CA ILE A 46 2.25 6.18 -11.74
C ILE A 46 0.75 6.42 -11.55
N TYR A 47 0.19 6.00 -10.41
CA TYR A 47 -1.22 6.15 -10.11
C TYR A 47 -1.63 7.62 -10.09
N ASN A 48 -0.84 8.49 -9.46
CA ASN A 48 -1.09 9.93 -9.39
C ASN A 48 -0.91 10.65 -10.74
N GLN A 49 -0.21 10.06 -11.72
CA GLN A 49 -0.14 10.66 -13.06
C GLN A 49 -1.50 10.66 -13.79
N ARG A 50 -2.43 9.75 -13.44
CA ARG A 50 -3.75 9.65 -14.09
C ARG A 50 -4.60 10.91 -13.89
N ASP A 51 -4.43 11.62 -12.78
CA ASP A 51 -5.22 12.83 -12.47
C ASP A 51 -4.61 14.12 -13.03
N VAL A 52 -3.36 14.09 -13.49
CA VAL A 52 -2.70 15.26 -14.06
C VAL A 52 -3.09 15.41 -15.53
N LYS A 53 -4.30 15.95 -15.75
CA LYS A 53 -4.75 16.39 -17.07
C LYS A 53 -3.80 17.45 -17.63
N GLY A 54 -2.78 17.02 -18.37
CA GLY A 54 -2.04 17.89 -19.28
C GLY A 54 -0.54 18.05 -19.05
N PHE A 55 0.13 17.25 -18.21
CA PHE A 55 1.58 17.45 -18.01
C PHE A 55 2.53 16.37 -18.54
N LEU A 56 2.09 15.18 -18.92
CA LEU A 56 2.95 14.21 -19.60
C LEU A 56 2.13 13.43 -20.63
N ASN A 57 2.78 13.02 -21.71
CA ASN A 57 2.31 12.03 -22.69
C ASN A 57 2.16 10.64 -22.04
N PHE A 58 1.52 10.56 -20.87
CA PHE A 58 1.09 9.32 -20.28
C PHE A 58 -0.15 8.89 -21.07
N PRO A 59 -0.13 7.73 -21.74
CA PRO A 59 -1.29 7.27 -22.47
C PRO A 59 -2.46 7.21 -21.48
N SER A 60 -3.57 7.86 -21.84
CA SER A 60 -4.86 7.74 -21.15
C SER A 60 -5.31 6.28 -21.02
N ASP A 61 -4.66 5.41 -21.78
CA ASP A 61 -4.98 4.01 -22.02
C ASP A 61 -3.96 3.10 -21.33
N LEU A 62 -3.45 3.48 -20.14
CA LEU A 62 -2.64 2.56 -19.33
C LEU A 62 -3.53 1.40 -18.85
N GLU A 63 -3.61 0.35 -19.66
CA GLU A 63 -4.42 -0.85 -19.43
C GLU A 63 -3.91 -1.69 -18.25
N GLY A 64 -2.61 -1.66 -17.95
CA GLY A 64 -2.05 -2.46 -16.86
C GLY A 64 -0.59 -2.16 -16.52
N ILE A 65 -0.16 -2.67 -15.36
CA ILE A 65 1.23 -2.60 -14.89
C ILE A 65 1.68 -4.02 -14.58
N THR A 66 2.82 -4.43 -15.14
CA THR A 66 3.44 -5.73 -14.84
C THR A 66 4.61 -5.56 -13.88
N ILE A 67 4.63 -6.33 -12.79
CA ILE A 67 5.72 -6.36 -11.82
C ILE A 67 6.52 -7.65 -12.00
N ILE A 68 7.79 -7.54 -12.38
CA ILE A 68 8.70 -8.67 -12.64
C ILE A 68 9.70 -8.83 -11.50
N GLY A 69 9.94 -10.07 -11.09
CA GLY A 69 10.97 -10.44 -10.11
C GLY A 69 10.83 -11.88 -9.66
N ASP A 70 11.81 -12.38 -8.91
CA ASP A 70 11.85 -13.78 -8.46
C ASP A 70 10.67 -14.15 -7.55
N SER A 71 10.34 -15.44 -7.49
CA SER A 71 9.33 -15.95 -6.57
C SER A 71 9.71 -15.68 -5.11
N GLY A 72 8.72 -15.36 -4.27
CA GLY A 72 8.94 -15.07 -2.85
C GLY A 72 9.47 -13.66 -2.54
N THR A 73 9.69 -12.78 -3.52
CA THR A 73 10.16 -11.40 -3.26
C THR A 73 9.08 -10.42 -2.79
N GLY A 74 7.90 -10.91 -2.44
CA GLY A 74 6.80 -10.09 -1.91
C GLY A 74 5.99 -9.32 -2.96
N LYS A 75 6.08 -9.63 -4.26
CA LYS A 75 5.32 -8.94 -5.32
C LYS A 75 3.81 -8.88 -5.04
N THR A 76 3.21 -10.04 -4.72
CA THR A 76 1.79 -10.15 -4.36
C THR A 76 1.45 -9.30 -3.14
N THR A 77 2.31 -9.31 -2.12
CA THR A 77 2.15 -8.51 -0.91
C THR A 77 2.16 -7.01 -1.22
N ILE A 78 3.09 -6.55 -2.06
CA ILE A 78 3.17 -5.15 -2.50
C ILE A 78 1.88 -4.72 -3.20
N ILE A 79 1.37 -5.55 -4.11
CA ILE A 79 0.12 -5.27 -4.84
C ILE A 79 -1.07 -5.21 -3.88
N GLN A 80 -1.19 -6.16 -2.94
CA GLN A 80 -2.27 -6.16 -1.95
C GLN A 80 -2.25 -4.91 -1.07
N ILE A 81 -1.07 -4.47 -0.64
CA ILE A 81 -0.91 -3.22 0.11
C ILE A 81 -1.37 -2.02 -0.70
N PHE A 82 -0.96 -1.98 -1.97
CA PHE A 82 -1.31 -0.89 -2.87
C PHE A 82 -2.84 -0.84 -3.12
N ILE A 83 -3.48 -1.98 -3.40
CA ILE A 83 -4.93 -2.09 -3.60
C ILE A 83 -5.70 -1.72 -2.31
N LYS A 84 -5.21 -2.12 -1.12
CA LYS A 84 -5.85 -1.78 0.15
C LYS A 84 -5.85 -0.26 0.41
N LYS A 85 -4.81 0.45 -0.05
CA LYS A 85 -4.73 1.92 0.04
C LYS A 85 -5.56 2.63 -1.03
N HIS A 86 -5.64 2.03 -2.22
CA HIS A 86 -6.38 2.55 -3.37
C HIS A 86 -7.48 1.56 -3.75
N PRO A 87 -8.51 1.37 -2.90
CA PRO A 87 -9.60 0.48 -3.22
C PRO A 87 -10.22 0.95 -4.53
N GLY A 88 -10.32 0.04 -5.50
CA GLY A 88 -10.98 0.36 -6.77
C GLY A 88 -12.37 0.91 -6.50
N GLN A 89 -12.70 2.06 -7.08
CA GLN A 89 -14.11 2.39 -7.29
C GLN A 89 -14.68 1.24 -8.12
N HIS A 90 -15.76 0.60 -7.68
CA HIS A 90 -16.35 -0.57 -8.34
C HIS A 90 -16.32 -0.42 -9.87
N LEU A 91 -15.38 -1.12 -10.50
CA LEU A 91 -15.48 -1.45 -11.91
C LEU A 91 -16.40 -2.68 -11.98
N PRO A 92 -17.42 -2.67 -12.84
CA PRO A 92 -18.39 -3.74 -12.91
C PRO A 92 -17.69 -5.08 -13.23
N ASP A 93 -18.23 -6.17 -12.66
CA ASP A 93 -17.58 -7.47 -12.40
C ASP A 93 -16.92 -8.23 -13.58
N HIS A 94 -16.87 -7.67 -14.79
CA HIS A 94 -16.45 -8.38 -16.00
C HIS A 94 -14.94 -8.37 -16.28
N GLU A 95 -14.12 -7.63 -15.53
CA GLU A 95 -12.67 -7.50 -15.82
C GLU A 95 -11.77 -8.01 -14.68
N ARG A 96 -12.11 -9.15 -14.08
CA ARG A 96 -11.16 -9.88 -13.23
C ARG A 96 -10.44 -10.94 -14.06
N VAL A 97 -9.30 -10.58 -14.63
CA VAL A 97 -8.32 -11.57 -15.12
C VAL A 97 -7.17 -11.62 -14.10
N ILE A 98 -6.95 -12.83 -13.56
CA ILE A 98 -5.86 -13.18 -12.64
C ILE A 98 -4.55 -13.29 -13.42
#